data_AF-A0A3A5ANM9-F1
#
_entry.id   AF-A0A3A5ANM9-F1
#
_cell.length_a   1.000
_cell.length_b   1.000
_cell.length_c   1.000
_cell.angle_alpha   90.00
_cell.angle_beta   90.00
_cell.angle_gamma   90.00
#
_symmetry.space_group_name_H-M   'P 1'
#
loop_
_entity.id
_entity.type
_entity.pdbx_description
1 polymer ?
#
loop_
_entity_poly.entity_id
_entity_poly.type
_entity_poly.pdbx_seq_one_letter_code
_entity_poly.pdbx_strand_id
1 'polypeptide(L)'
;MKSKLKMVVWIIAVGLLWATMAQAQTALPNANAGFAVTGFIQAATRANVGTGTIPARLRGGTLTVNGITMIVPNNSIVQTPAGTFSWADLFTPAVSAPVGNYIPNRINHAAGRTGLALIDALTTHFPSYEVNVVGNIVTDPATGTQTYIVGLIAPAAQQGLNVAAGYINFIDYDGTVLGGGAGGIQGRFRVGGTMGDSTTGTLCELNDPVGRFGAAHSPDPRFTVDSENPTISTATGYPVGIPTVAPPGIDPDRPDTNRPLNNPASVDPNQPFDPFLAAGAPLKRFTMPASAGAGTTTPDPYKQVPLKVGDWVDVSGTLMKINQNGTNTPANMFLSVHTLDAHLGVKTQPGTQPAYVRVEEFIFGVGDRRGGPTVDGIAQETSTRVVLVSFTTDSNPAGTNLPGGALFGIDVQPDGSRILRPFPNGTSASNPDFAIDDPIRGRLRWTTSNNGSTPGVLANATGPGKFYRMYALQLTGPGRGVLQLPPQSNGLPGLITGQYQLPIFEYIFGEGTNFGEPIPPFNFNDFGFLTTGEGRLDGTTGPAVGPLDPFPAFN
;
A
#
# COMPACT_ATOMS: atom_id res chain seq x y z
N MET A 1 -50.01 -60.68 30.60
CA MET A 1 -48.88 -60.31 29.70
C MET A 1 -49.24 -59.34 28.57
N LYS A 2 -50.51 -59.25 28.11
CA LYS A 2 -50.91 -58.35 27.00
C LYS A 2 -50.87 -56.83 27.28
N SER A 3 -50.88 -56.38 28.54
CA SER A 3 -50.83 -54.93 28.88
C SER A 3 -49.41 -54.35 28.89
N LYS A 4 -48.39 -55.13 29.27
CA LYS A 4 -46.99 -54.69 29.29
C LYS A 4 -46.42 -54.51 27.87
N LEU A 5 -46.89 -55.30 26.90
CA LEU A 5 -46.45 -55.18 25.50
C LEU A 5 -46.96 -53.90 24.82
N LYS A 6 -48.19 -53.45 25.14
CA LYS A 6 -48.74 -52.19 24.62
C LYS A 6 -47.98 -50.97 25.17
N MET A 7 -47.61 -50.99 26.44
CA MET A 7 -46.87 -49.89 27.07
C MET A 7 -45.43 -49.74 26.54
N VAL A 8 -44.75 -50.87 26.27
CA VAL A 8 -43.40 -50.86 25.68
C VAL A 8 -43.42 -50.37 24.23
N VAL A 9 -44.44 -50.71 23.45
CA VAL A 9 -44.61 -50.20 22.07
C VAL A 9 -44.88 -48.69 22.06
N TRP A 10 -45.65 -48.17 23.01
CA TRP A 10 -45.88 -46.72 23.13
C TRP A 10 -44.63 -45.95 23.55
N ILE A 11 -43.80 -46.49 24.45
CA ILE A 11 -42.55 -45.84 24.89
C ILE A 11 -41.51 -45.83 23.75
N ILE A 12 -41.43 -46.89 22.95
CA ILE A 12 -40.54 -46.94 21.77
C ILE A 12 -41.04 -45.99 20.67
N ALA A 13 -42.35 -45.90 20.44
CA ALA A 13 -42.93 -44.99 19.45
C ALA A 13 -42.74 -43.51 19.84
N VAL A 14 -42.89 -43.16 21.12
CA VAL A 14 -42.61 -41.80 21.62
C VAL A 14 -41.11 -41.50 21.62
N GLY A 15 -40.25 -42.47 21.95
CA GLY A 15 -38.79 -42.33 21.85
C GLY A 15 -38.29 -42.12 20.41
N LEU A 16 -38.90 -42.78 19.43
CA LEU A 16 -38.61 -42.58 18.00
C LEU A 16 -39.11 -41.22 17.48
N LEU A 17 -40.20 -40.68 18.02
CA LEU A 17 -40.69 -39.32 17.72
C LEU A 17 -39.81 -38.21 18.32
N TRP A 18 -39.10 -38.47 19.41
CA TRP A 18 -38.12 -37.54 19.99
C TRP A 18 -36.76 -37.58 19.27
N ALA A 19 -36.41 -38.72 18.65
CA ALA A 19 -35.18 -38.86 17.88
C ALA A 19 -35.22 -38.21 16.49
N THR A 20 -36.39 -37.72 16.04
CA THR A 20 -36.56 -37.02 14.76
C THR A 20 -36.73 -35.52 14.90
N MET A 21 -36.31 -34.91 16.01
CA MET A 21 -36.02 -33.47 16.01
C MET A 21 -34.76 -33.23 15.18
N ALA A 22 -34.88 -33.39 13.87
CA ALA A 22 -34.09 -32.59 12.95
C ALA A 22 -34.43 -31.15 13.33
N GLN A 23 -33.55 -30.50 14.08
CA GLN A 23 -33.59 -29.05 14.15
C GLN A 23 -33.52 -28.62 12.69
N ALA A 24 -34.61 -28.05 12.19
CA ALA A 24 -34.60 -27.39 10.90
C ALA A 24 -33.51 -26.32 11.04
N GLN A 25 -32.33 -26.62 10.52
CA GLN A 25 -31.27 -25.65 10.41
C GLN A 25 -31.89 -24.53 9.59
N THR A 26 -31.98 -23.34 10.18
CA THR A 26 -32.59 -22.18 9.54
C THR A 26 -31.95 -22.06 8.17
N ALA A 27 -32.74 -22.26 7.10
CA ALA A 27 -32.24 -22.05 5.76
C ALA A 27 -31.76 -20.59 5.70
N LEU A 28 -30.50 -20.39 5.30
CA LEU A 28 -29.99 -19.04 5.09
C LEU A 28 -30.92 -18.36 4.08
N PRO A 29 -31.56 -17.23 4.43
CA PRO A 29 -32.60 -16.65 3.58
C PRO A 29 -32.05 -16.10 2.26
N ASN A 30 -30.73 -15.91 2.16
CA ASN A 30 -30.04 -15.47 0.96
C ASN A 30 -29.12 -16.57 0.40
N ALA A 31 -29.19 -16.77 -0.91
CA ALA A 31 -28.28 -17.66 -1.63
C ALA A 31 -26.85 -17.07 -1.62
N ASN A 32 -26.70 -15.76 -1.65
CA ASN A 32 -25.41 -15.08 -1.73
C ASN A 32 -25.20 -14.12 -0.55
N ALA A 33 -23.96 -14.02 -0.05
CA ALA A 33 -23.62 -13.16 1.09
C ALA A 33 -22.21 -12.56 0.96
N GLY A 34 -22.01 -11.34 1.44
CA GLY A 34 -20.68 -10.73 1.49
C GLY A 34 -19.81 -11.34 2.59
N PHE A 35 -18.50 -11.42 2.36
CA PHE A 35 -17.54 -11.81 3.38
C PHE A 35 -16.31 -10.91 3.36
N ALA A 36 -15.77 -10.65 4.54
CA ALA A 36 -14.46 -10.04 4.73
C ALA A 36 -13.67 -10.91 5.71
N VAL A 37 -12.45 -11.30 5.35
CA VAL A 37 -11.58 -12.17 6.15
C VAL A 37 -10.19 -11.57 6.20
N THR A 38 -9.71 -11.32 7.42
CA THR A 38 -8.32 -10.93 7.68
C THR A 38 -7.63 -12.03 8.47
N GLY A 39 -6.42 -12.40 8.05
CA GLY A 39 -5.61 -13.38 8.77
C GLY A 39 -4.40 -13.85 7.97
N PHE A 40 -3.64 -14.79 8.54
CA PHE A 40 -2.46 -15.32 7.88
C PHE A 40 -2.82 -16.21 6.69
N ILE A 41 -2.04 -16.08 5.61
CA ILE A 41 -2.07 -16.98 4.45
C ILE A 41 -1.68 -18.37 4.94
N GLN A 42 -2.64 -19.29 5.04
CA GLN A 42 -2.38 -20.66 5.44
C GLN A 42 -1.90 -21.49 4.25
N ALA A 43 -2.57 -21.32 3.10
CA ALA A 43 -2.23 -21.96 1.85
C ALA A 43 -2.61 -21.06 0.66
N ALA A 44 -1.87 -21.18 -0.43
CA ALA A 44 -2.15 -20.49 -1.68
C ALA A 44 -1.82 -21.40 -2.86
N THR A 45 -2.67 -21.40 -3.88
CA THR A 45 -2.43 -22.14 -5.13
C THR A 45 -2.58 -21.25 -6.34
N ARG A 46 -1.97 -21.67 -7.45
CA ARG A 46 -2.15 -21.05 -8.77
C ARG A 46 -2.77 -22.05 -9.72
N ALA A 47 -3.95 -21.75 -10.24
CA ALA A 47 -4.67 -22.59 -11.19
C ALA A 47 -5.51 -21.73 -12.15
N ASN A 48 -5.89 -22.29 -13.29
CA ASN A 48 -6.95 -21.69 -14.08
C ASN A 48 -8.29 -22.08 -13.43
N VAL A 49 -8.96 -21.14 -12.78
CA VAL A 49 -10.21 -21.39 -12.02
C VAL A 49 -11.47 -20.92 -12.72
N GLY A 50 -11.32 -20.15 -13.80
CA GLY A 50 -12.40 -19.65 -14.63
C GLY A 50 -12.76 -20.55 -15.81
N THR A 51 -13.70 -20.08 -16.62
CA THR A 51 -14.26 -20.82 -17.76
C THR A 51 -13.46 -20.67 -19.06
N GLY A 52 -12.53 -19.71 -19.12
CA GLY A 52 -11.71 -19.41 -20.29
C GLY A 52 -10.25 -19.93 -20.23
N THR A 53 -9.57 -19.91 -21.38
CA THR A 53 -8.10 -20.03 -21.42
C THR A 53 -7.49 -18.66 -21.17
N ILE A 54 -6.70 -18.54 -20.10
CA ILE A 54 -6.10 -17.27 -19.70
C ILE A 54 -4.56 -17.34 -19.68
N PRO A 55 -3.84 -16.23 -20.00
CA PRO A 55 -2.40 -16.17 -19.85
C PRO A 55 -1.92 -16.63 -18.46
N ALA A 56 -0.78 -17.32 -18.41
CA ALA A 56 -0.27 -17.91 -17.18
C ALA A 56 -0.07 -16.90 -16.03
N ARG A 57 0.30 -15.65 -16.38
CA ARG A 57 0.46 -14.52 -15.44
C ARG A 57 -0.86 -13.90 -14.97
N LEU A 58 -2.01 -14.33 -15.48
CA LEU A 58 -3.33 -13.85 -15.04
C LEU A 58 -4.17 -14.96 -14.41
N ARG A 59 -3.58 -16.13 -14.18
CA ARG A 59 -4.27 -17.25 -13.54
C ARG A 59 -4.53 -16.96 -12.07
N GLY A 60 -5.74 -17.29 -11.63
CA GLY A 60 -6.15 -17.28 -10.25
C GLY A 60 -5.66 -18.51 -9.50
N GLY A 61 -6.52 -19.05 -8.63
CA GLY A 61 -6.27 -20.25 -7.85
C GLY A 61 -7.10 -20.26 -6.59
N THR A 62 -6.50 -20.66 -5.47
CA THR A 62 -7.15 -20.67 -4.17
C THR A 62 -6.29 -20.01 -3.11
N LEU A 63 -6.96 -19.44 -2.11
CA LEU A 63 -6.36 -18.85 -0.93
C LEU A 63 -7.09 -19.39 0.31
N THR A 64 -6.34 -19.88 1.29
CA THR A 64 -6.89 -20.34 2.57
C THR A 64 -6.45 -19.40 3.69
N VAL A 65 -7.43 -18.82 4.39
CA VAL A 65 -7.22 -17.93 5.55
C VAL A 65 -8.22 -18.34 6.63
N ASN A 66 -7.77 -18.45 7.89
CA ASN A 66 -8.60 -18.85 9.04
C ASN A 66 -9.44 -20.14 8.81
N GLY A 67 -8.93 -21.08 8.00
CA GLY A 67 -9.59 -22.33 7.64
C GLY A 67 -10.56 -22.23 6.46
N ILE A 68 -10.87 -21.03 5.99
CA ILE A 68 -11.76 -20.79 4.85
C ILE A 68 -10.94 -20.82 3.57
N THR A 69 -11.23 -21.77 2.68
CA THR A 69 -10.63 -21.81 1.34
C THR A 69 -11.52 -21.06 0.37
N MET A 70 -10.95 -20.06 -0.27
CA MET A 70 -11.62 -19.14 -1.18
C MET A 70 -11.03 -19.29 -2.58
N ILE A 71 -11.86 -19.14 -3.61
CA ILE A 71 -11.41 -19.04 -5.00
C ILE A 71 -10.87 -17.62 -5.20
N VAL A 72 -9.61 -17.53 -5.61
CA VAL A 72 -9.04 -16.29 -6.15
C VAL A 72 -9.26 -16.33 -7.65
N PRO A 73 -10.11 -15.47 -8.23
CA PRO A 73 -10.39 -15.50 -9.66
C PRO A 73 -9.16 -15.33 -10.54
N ASN A 74 -9.31 -15.74 -11.79
CA ASN A 74 -8.46 -15.25 -12.85
C ASN A 74 -8.54 -13.72 -12.94
N ASN A 75 -7.48 -13.07 -13.42
CA ASN A 75 -7.31 -11.61 -13.46
C ASN A 75 -7.24 -10.91 -12.09
N SER A 76 -7.18 -11.66 -10.98
CA SER A 76 -7.02 -11.03 -9.66
C SER A 76 -5.67 -10.33 -9.51
N ILE A 77 -5.75 -9.12 -8.96
CA ILE A 77 -4.62 -8.29 -8.57
C ILE A 77 -4.50 -8.30 -7.05
N VAL A 78 -3.27 -8.36 -6.56
CA VAL A 78 -2.92 -8.25 -5.15
C VAL A 78 -2.12 -6.98 -4.94
N GLN A 79 -2.53 -6.20 -3.95
CA GLN A 79 -1.77 -5.05 -3.47
C GLN A 79 -0.87 -5.47 -2.32
N THR A 80 0.38 -5.02 -2.36
CA THR A 80 1.36 -5.03 -1.26
C THR A 80 1.60 -3.58 -0.83
N PRO A 81 2.25 -3.29 0.31
CA PRO A 81 2.36 -1.93 0.82
C PRO A 81 2.85 -0.87 -0.17
N ALA A 82 3.73 -1.24 -1.10
CA ALA A 82 4.29 -0.33 -2.11
C ALA A 82 4.48 -0.99 -3.50
N GLY A 83 3.67 -2.02 -3.79
CA GLY A 83 3.74 -2.75 -5.05
C GLY A 83 2.39 -3.39 -5.43
N THR A 84 2.18 -3.62 -6.72
CA THR A 84 0.98 -4.24 -7.26
C THR A 84 1.37 -5.41 -8.15
N PHE A 85 0.76 -6.57 -7.93
CA PHE A 85 1.10 -7.81 -8.63
C PHE A 85 -0.16 -8.54 -9.07
N SER A 86 -0.08 -9.32 -10.14
CA SER A 86 -1.10 -10.34 -10.36
C SER A 86 -0.99 -11.44 -9.30
N TRP A 87 -2.09 -12.15 -9.05
CA TRP A 87 -2.06 -13.33 -8.18
C TRP A 87 -1.00 -14.35 -8.61
N ALA A 88 -0.87 -14.59 -9.92
CA ALA A 88 0.10 -15.53 -10.47
C ALA A 88 1.56 -15.10 -10.31
N ASP A 89 1.84 -13.79 -10.28
CA ASP A 89 3.20 -13.25 -10.09
C ASP A 89 3.76 -13.62 -8.71
N LEU A 90 2.90 -13.76 -7.69
CA LEU A 90 3.31 -14.21 -6.36
C LEU A 90 3.97 -15.59 -6.35
N PHE A 91 3.68 -16.44 -7.35
CA PHE A 91 4.22 -17.79 -7.50
C PHE A 91 5.45 -17.86 -8.40
N THR A 92 5.91 -16.72 -8.94
CA THR A 92 6.98 -16.65 -9.92
C THR A 92 8.30 -16.31 -9.22
N PRO A 93 9.28 -17.25 -9.16
CA PRO A 93 10.53 -17.02 -8.42
C PRO A 93 11.34 -15.81 -8.88
N ALA A 94 11.22 -15.42 -10.16
CA ALA A 94 11.88 -14.23 -10.69
C ALA A 94 11.34 -12.91 -10.12
N VAL A 95 10.05 -12.86 -9.74
CA VAL A 95 9.40 -11.65 -9.18
C VAL A 95 9.84 -11.41 -7.74
N SER A 96 10.11 -12.48 -7.00
CA SER A 96 10.64 -12.41 -5.63
C SER A 96 12.16 -12.54 -5.59
N ALA A 97 12.86 -12.61 -6.72
CA ALA A 97 14.31 -12.84 -6.73
C ALA A 97 15.05 -11.67 -6.05
N PRO A 98 15.94 -11.93 -5.09
CA PRO A 98 16.72 -10.87 -4.45
C PRO A 98 17.57 -10.09 -5.45
N VAL A 99 17.83 -8.80 -5.16
CA VAL A 99 18.58 -7.86 -6.01
C VAL A 99 19.74 -7.24 -5.21
N GLY A 100 20.84 -6.91 -5.88
CA GLY A 100 22.01 -6.25 -5.29
C GLY A 100 22.98 -7.20 -4.58
N ASN A 101 23.81 -6.68 -3.68
CA ASN A 101 24.83 -7.43 -2.91
C ASN A 101 24.23 -8.34 -1.84
N TYR A 102 23.27 -9.15 -2.21
CA TYR A 102 22.57 -10.02 -1.29
C TYR A 102 23.30 -11.35 -1.08
N ILE A 103 23.08 -11.99 0.07
CA ILE A 103 23.73 -13.26 0.44
C ILE A 103 23.57 -14.28 -0.69
N PRO A 104 24.66 -14.84 -1.23
CA PRO A 104 24.61 -15.80 -2.33
C PRO A 104 23.63 -16.94 -2.04
N ASN A 105 22.84 -17.32 -3.05
CA ASN A 105 21.87 -18.42 -3.01
C ASN A 105 20.66 -18.22 -2.08
N ARG A 106 20.23 -16.98 -1.83
CA ARG A 106 18.87 -16.83 -1.27
C ARG A 106 17.81 -17.22 -2.30
N ILE A 107 16.91 -18.10 -1.86
CA ILE A 107 15.72 -18.51 -2.59
C ILE A 107 14.49 -18.17 -1.76
N ASN A 108 13.66 -17.27 -2.25
CA ASN A 108 12.48 -16.83 -1.50
C ASN A 108 11.37 -17.87 -1.47
N HIS A 109 11.23 -18.65 -2.55
CA HIS A 109 10.33 -19.81 -2.59
C HIS A 109 10.66 -20.77 -3.74
N ALA A 110 10.21 -22.01 -3.62
CA ALA A 110 10.23 -22.98 -4.71
C ALA A 110 9.18 -22.64 -5.78
N ALA A 111 9.35 -23.22 -6.97
CA ALA A 111 8.37 -23.09 -8.05
C ALA A 111 6.99 -23.61 -7.61
N GLY A 112 5.94 -22.83 -7.90
CA GLY A 112 4.56 -23.19 -7.55
C GLY A 112 4.15 -22.90 -6.10
N ARG A 113 5.04 -22.31 -5.30
CA ARG A 113 4.73 -21.73 -3.98
C ARG A 113 4.81 -20.22 -4.03
N THR A 114 4.18 -19.52 -3.08
CA THR A 114 4.32 -18.05 -2.98
C THR A 114 5.48 -17.66 -2.09
N GLY A 115 5.84 -18.52 -1.14
CA GLY A 115 6.74 -18.13 -0.06
C GLY A 115 6.10 -17.15 0.93
N LEU A 116 4.78 -17.01 0.90
CA LEU A 116 4.03 -16.17 1.83
C LEU A 116 3.13 -17.02 2.73
N ALA A 117 2.73 -18.21 2.26
CA ALA A 117 1.84 -19.10 2.97
C ALA A 117 2.56 -19.89 4.08
N LEU A 118 1.87 -20.18 5.18
CA LEU A 118 2.38 -21.02 6.27
C LEU A 118 2.81 -22.41 5.78
N ILE A 119 2.09 -22.99 4.81
CA ILE A 119 2.40 -24.30 4.21
C ILE A 119 3.61 -24.29 3.26
N ASP A 120 4.18 -23.14 2.95
CA ASP A 120 5.33 -23.06 2.03
C ASP A 120 6.65 -23.47 2.70
N ALA A 121 6.65 -23.71 4.02
CA ALA A 121 7.75 -24.30 4.79
C ALA A 121 9.12 -23.66 4.49
N LEU A 122 9.18 -22.33 4.56
CA LEU A 122 10.37 -21.57 4.17
C LEU A 122 11.40 -21.44 5.28
N THR A 123 12.67 -21.41 4.89
CA THR A 123 13.79 -21.05 5.77
C THR A 123 14.09 -19.56 5.75
N THR A 124 13.71 -18.84 4.70
CA THR A 124 14.26 -17.51 4.34
C THR A 124 13.57 -16.31 4.99
N HIS A 125 12.28 -16.43 5.33
CA HIS A 125 11.46 -15.39 5.96
C HIS A 125 10.76 -15.93 7.20
N PHE A 126 10.29 -15.05 8.07
CA PHE A 126 9.43 -15.45 9.18
C PHE A 126 8.03 -15.78 8.66
N PRO A 127 7.50 -17.00 8.91
CA PRO A 127 6.17 -17.37 8.48
C PRO A 127 5.16 -16.50 9.23
N SER A 128 4.33 -15.74 8.50
CA SER A 128 3.10 -15.03 8.94
C SER A 128 2.81 -13.81 8.04
N TYR A 129 2.58 -14.03 6.75
CA TYR A 129 1.99 -12.98 5.91
C TYR A 129 0.48 -12.99 6.10
N GLU A 130 -0.05 -11.83 6.42
CA GLU A 130 -1.46 -11.54 6.58
C GLU A 130 -2.01 -10.94 5.30
N VAL A 131 -3.29 -11.20 5.04
CA VAL A 131 -4.02 -10.54 3.96
C VAL A 131 -5.42 -10.21 4.47
N ASN A 132 -5.97 -9.13 3.95
CA ASN A 132 -7.40 -8.85 4.01
C ASN A 132 -8.05 -9.19 2.66
N VAL A 133 -9.06 -10.06 2.71
CA VAL A 133 -9.80 -10.58 1.56
C VAL A 133 -11.25 -10.16 1.68
N VAL A 134 -11.79 -9.54 0.63
CA VAL A 134 -13.20 -9.19 0.54
C VAL A 134 -13.80 -9.84 -0.70
N GLY A 135 -14.97 -10.46 -0.56
CA GLY A 135 -15.61 -11.20 -1.63
C GLY A 135 -17.07 -11.56 -1.32
N ASN A 136 -17.66 -12.37 -2.19
CA ASN A 136 -19.02 -12.88 -2.03
C ASN A 136 -19.03 -14.41 -1.97
N ILE A 137 -19.84 -14.96 -1.09
CA ILE A 137 -20.28 -16.35 -1.12
C ILE A 137 -21.33 -16.44 -2.23
N VAL A 138 -21.07 -17.26 -3.24
CA VAL A 138 -21.97 -17.49 -4.37
C VAL A 138 -22.52 -18.91 -4.26
N THR A 139 -23.84 -19.04 -4.23
CA THR A 139 -24.52 -20.34 -4.28
C THR A 139 -24.82 -20.71 -5.72
N ASP A 140 -24.37 -21.89 -6.12
CA ASP A 140 -24.78 -22.48 -7.39
C ASP A 140 -26.29 -22.83 -7.33
N PRO A 141 -27.14 -22.23 -8.18
CA PRO A 141 -28.58 -22.47 -8.14
C PRO A 141 -28.98 -23.90 -8.51
N ALA A 142 -28.12 -24.64 -9.22
CA ALA A 142 -28.39 -26.02 -9.61
C ALA A 142 -28.03 -27.03 -8.52
N THR A 143 -26.97 -26.77 -7.74
CA THR A 143 -26.45 -27.72 -6.74
C THR A 143 -26.65 -27.27 -5.29
N GLY A 144 -26.96 -26.00 -5.05
CA GLY A 144 -26.98 -25.40 -3.72
C GLY A 144 -25.59 -25.23 -3.09
N THR A 145 -24.51 -25.48 -3.84
CA THR A 145 -23.15 -25.42 -3.33
C THR A 145 -22.71 -23.98 -3.15
N GLN A 146 -22.31 -23.62 -1.93
CA GLN A 146 -21.75 -22.32 -1.61
C GLN A 146 -20.25 -22.28 -1.90
N THR A 147 -19.82 -21.27 -2.64
CA THR A 147 -18.42 -21.05 -3.01
C THR A 147 -18.00 -19.64 -2.62
N TYR A 148 -16.89 -19.50 -1.90
CA TYR A 148 -16.31 -18.20 -1.58
C TYR A 148 -15.50 -17.70 -2.77
N ILE A 149 -15.91 -16.59 -3.37
CA ILE A 149 -15.23 -15.97 -4.51
C ILE A 149 -14.70 -14.60 -4.09
N VAL A 150 -13.40 -14.40 -4.28
CA VAL A 150 -12.70 -13.17 -3.90
C VAL A 150 -12.94 -12.07 -4.93
N GLY A 151 -13.24 -10.85 -4.47
CA GLY A 151 -13.27 -9.65 -5.31
C GLY A 151 -12.04 -8.76 -5.14
N LEU A 152 -11.60 -8.54 -3.91
CA LEU A 152 -10.46 -7.69 -3.58
C LEU A 152 -9.51 -8.39 -2.61
N ILE A 153 -8.20 -8.18 -2.81
CA ILE A 153 -7.12 -8.65 -1.93
C ILE A 153 -6.20 -7.46 -1.66
N ALA A 154 -6.33 -6.84 -0.49
CA ALA A 154 -5.53 -5.67 -0.15
C ALA A 154 -5.48 -5.36 1.36
N PRO A 155 -4.30 -5.06 1.93
CA PRO A 155 -2.95 -5.40 1.46
C PRO A 155 -2.51 -6.79 1.94
N ALA A 156 -1.62 -7.45 1.19
CA ALA A 156 -0.83 -8.57 1.68
C ALA A 156 0.45 -8.04 2.35
N ALA A 157 0.58 -8.19 3.67
CA ALA A 157 1.68 -7.65 4.47
C ALA A 157 2.06 -8.59 5.62
N GLN A 158 3.21 -8.41 6.27
CA GLN A 158 3.60 -9.25 7.40
C GLN A 158 3.09 -8.65 8.73
N GLN A 159 2.18 -9.36 9.40
CA GLN A 159 1.66 -9.05 10.75
C GLN A 159 1.13 -7.61 10.95
N GLY A 160 0.18 -7.17 10.11
CA GLY A 160 -0.40 -5.83 10.15
C GLY A 160 0.57 -4.71 9.74
N LEU A 161 1.72 -4.60 10.40
CA LEU A 161 2.87 -3.75 10.06
C LEU A 161 4.03 -4.04 11.05
N ASN A 162 5.20 -4.49 10.59
CA ASN A 162 6.39 -4.52 11.45
C ASN A 162 7.02 -3.13 11.47
N VAL A 163 6.98 -2.46 12.64
CA VAL A 163 7.43 -1.08 12.80
C VAL A 163 8.57 -0.98 13.80
N ALA A 164 9.54 -0.13 13.53
CA ALA A 164 10.49 0.37 14.52
C ALA A 164 10.54 1.90 14.46
N ALA A 165 10.70 2.53 15.62
CA ALA A 165 10.78 3.97 15.77
C ALA A 165 11.98 4.34 16.65
N GLY A 166 12.67 5.42 16.30
CA GLY A 166 13.76 5.93 17.13
C GLY A 166 14.80 6.72 16.34
N TYR A 167 15.86 7.10 17.03
CA TYR A 167 17.00 7.74 16.38
C TYR A 167 17.79 6.73 15.56
N ILE A 168 18.18 7.15 14.35
CA ILE A 168 19.21 6.45 13.58
C ILE A 168 20.49 6.51 14.41
N ASN A 169 20.96 5.36 14.91
CA ASN A 169 22.15 5.30 15.75
C ASN A 169 23.43 4.98 14.98
N PHE A 170 23.32 4.35 13.81
CA PHE A 170 24.45 3.99 12.97
C PHE A 170 24.02 3.85 11.50
N ILE A 171 24.87 4.25 10.56
CA ILE A 171 24.70 4.02 9.12
C ILE A 171 25.97 3.34 8.60
N ASP A 172 25.80 2.22 7.90
CA ASP A 172 26.87 1.48 7.25
C ASP A 172 26.99 1.89 5.78
N TYR A 173 27.90 2.82 5.51
CA TYR A 173 28.08 3.39 4.18
C TYR A 173 28.82 2.45 3.21
N ASP A 174 29.78 1.65 3.70
CA ASP A 174 30.63 0.80 2.87
C ASP A 174 30.18 -0.69 2.87
N GLY A 175 29.23 -1.03 3.73
CA GLY A 175 28.61 -2.36 3.84
C GLY A 175 29.44 -3.36 4.64
N THR A 176 30.53 -2.94 5.27
CA THR A 176 31.48 -3.85 5.92
C THR A 176 31.11 -4.23 7.34
N VAL A 177 30.19 -3.51 7.98
CA VAL A 177 29.94 -3.58 9.43
C VAL A 177 28.66 -4.35 9.75
N LEU A 178 27.56 -4.10 9.03
CA LEU A 178 26.24 -4.63 9.33
C LEU A 178 25.93 -5.92 8.55
N GLY A 179 26.72 -6.96 8.81
CA GLY A 179 26.47 -8.31 8.31
C GLY A 179 26.87 -8.56 6.85
N GLY A 180 27.68 -7.67 6.28
CA GLY A 180 28.12 -7.76 4.88
C GLY A 180 29.56 -8.24 4.65
N GLY A 181 30.48 -8.09 5.61
CA GLY A 181 31.91 -8.35 5.37
C GLY A 181 32.50 -7.44 4.29
N ALA A 182 33.76 -7.67 3.88
CA ALA A 182 34.35 -6.90 2.78
C ALA A 182 33.58 -7.14 1.47
N GLY A 183 32.97 -6.10 0.89
CA GLY A 183 32.06 -6.19 -0.27
C GLY A 183 30.58 -6.40 0.08
N GLY A 184 30.19 -6.08 1.31
CA GLY A 184 28.84 -6.30 1.85
C GLY A 184 27.72 -5.38 1.34
N ILE A 185 26.61 -5.35 2.09
CA ILE A 185 25.40 -4.58 1.76
C ILE A 185 25.55 -3.15 2.28
N GLN A 186 25.80 -2.22 1.36
CA GLN A 186 25.86 -0.78 1.65
C GLN A 186 24.47 -0.25 2.01
N GLY A 187 24.42 0.78 2.86
CA GLY A 187 23.18 1.50 3.16
C GLY A 187 22.32 0.87 4.25
N ARG A 188 22.79 -0.19 4.92
CA ARG A 188 22.16 -0.69 6.16
C ARG A 188 22.32 0.33 7.28
N PHE A 189 21.33 0.40 8.17
CA PHE A 189 21.34 1.33 9.28
C PHE A 189 20.69 0.73 10.52
N ARG A 190 20.93 1.35 11.68
CA ARG A 190 20.35 0.95 12.97
C ARG A 190 19.42 2.03 13.48
N VAL A 191 18.29 1.61 14.07
CA VAL A 191 17.29 2.50 14.68
C VAL A 191 17.07 2.13 16.15
N GLY A 192 17.04 3.14 17.03
CA GLY A 192 16.66 2.97 18.44
C GLY A 192 17.76 2.36 19.32
N GLY A 193 19.00 2.27 18.84
CA GLY A 193 20.15 1.80 19.62
C GLY A 193 20.96 2.92 20.29
N THR A 194 22.10 2.54 20.86
CA THR A 194 23.09 3.48 21.41
C THR A 194 23.78 4.23 20.28
N MET A 195 23.84 5.57 20.37
CA MET A 195 24.45 6.42 19.34
C MET A 195 25.89 5.99 19.02
N GLY A 196 26.16 5.78 17.72
CA GLY A 196 27.47 5.35 17.21
C GLY A 196 27.76 3.84 17.33
N ASP A 197 26.93 3.07 18.01
CA ASP A 197 27.11 1.63 18.17
C ASP A 197 26.36 0.85 17.07
N SER A 198 27.10 0.10 16.25
CA SER A 198 26.56 -0.70 15.15
C SER A 198 25.93 -2.03 15.58
N THR A 199 26.05 -2.39 16.85
CA THR A 199 25.58 -3.68 17.40
C THR A 199 24.22 -3.58 18.11
N THR A 200 23.77 -2.36 18.42
CA THR A 200 22.51 -2.10 19.15
C THR A 200 21.45 -1.47 18.25
N GLY A 201 20.18 -1.63 18.66
CA GLY A 201 19.03 -1.16 17.89
C GLY A 201 18.59 -2.12 16.79
N THR A 202 17.44 -1.82 16.18
CA THR A 202 16.87 -2.59 15.07
C THR A 202 17.75 -2.42 13.83
N LEU A 203 18.19 -3.53 13.22
CA LEU A 203 18.86 -3.50 11.94
C LEU A 203 17.84 -3.31 10.82
N CYS A 204 18.04 -2.27 10.03
CA CYS A 204 17.17 -1.86 8.94
C CYS A 204 17.94 -1.84 7.62
N GLU A 205 17.24 -2.22 6.55
CA GLU A 205 17.72 -2.20 5.18
C GLU A 205 16.57 -1.70 4.30
N LEU A 206 16.79 -0.67 3.46
CA LEU A 206 15.77 -0.26 2.50
C LEU A 206 15.52 -1.38 1.48
N ASN A 207 14.27 -1.71 1.20
CA ASN A 207 13.94 -2.65 0.14
C ASN A 207 13.87 -1.91 -1.20
N ASP A 208 15.01 -1.54 -1.75
CA ASP A 208 15.11 -0.66 -2.91
C ASP A 208 15.92 -1.34 -4.04
N PRO A 209 15.28 -2.20 -4.85
CA PRO A 209 15.96 -2.97 -5.90
C PRO A 209 16.59 -2.08 -6.98
N VAL A 210 16.17 -0.82 -7.10
CA VAL A 210 16.69 0.13 -8.11
C VAL A 210 17.70 1.12 -7.52
N GLY A 211 17.72 1.32 -6.20
CA GLY A 211 18.63 2.26 -5.52
C GLY A 211 18.21 3.72 -5.66
N ARG A 212 16.90 4.01 -5.63
CA ARG A 212 16.35 5.37 -5.70
C ARG A 212 16.56 6.18 -4.42
N PHE A 213 16.54 5.55 -3.26
CA PHE A 213 16.65 6.17 -1.94
C PHE A 213 17.90 5.73 -1.16
N GLY A 214 18.72 4.86 -1.74
CA GLY A 214 20.03 4.47 -1.21
C GLY A 214 20.78 3.57 -2.18
N ALA A 215 21.56 2.64 -1.65
CA ALA A 215 22.19 1.59 -2.46
C ALA A 215 21.12 0.63 -3.02
N ALA A 216 21.34 0.10 -4.21
CA ALA A 216 20.42 -0.85 -4.82
C ALA A 216 20.56 -2.23 -4.16
N HIS A 217 19.55 -2.62 -3.39
CA HIS A 217 19.44 -3.97 -2.81
C HIS A 217 18.00 -4.29 -2.45
N SER A 218 17.64 -5.57 -2.57
CA SER A 218 16.31 -6.03 -2.21
C SER A 218 16.39 -7.49 -1.75
N PRO A 219 15.93 -7.81 -0.54
CA PRO A 219 15.81 -9.20 -0.11
C PRO A 219 14.60 -9.91 -0.74
N ASP A 220 13.55 -9.18 -1.10
CA ASP A 220 12.36 -9.61 -1.84
C ASP A 220 11.69 -8.40 -2.52
N PRO A 221 11.80 -8.24 -3.85
CA PRO A 221 11.28 -7.06 -4.57
C PRO A 221 9.76 -6.90 -4.50
N ARG A 222 9.02 -7.90 -4.04
CA ARG A 222 7.56 -7.79 -3.85
C ARG A 222 7.16 -6.79 -2.79
N PHE A 223 8.04 -6.53 -1.83
CA PHE A 223 7.83 -5.58 -0.74
C PHE A 223 8.74 -4.37 -0.87
N THR A 224 9.02 -3.95 -2.11
CA THR A 224 9.89 -2.81 -2.42
C THR A 224 9.35 -1.51 -1.85
N VAL A 225 10.22 -0.52 -1.66
CA VAL A 225 9.84 0.89 -1.61
C VAL A 225 9.13 1.29 -2.90
N ASP A 226 8.18 2.23 -2.81
CA ASP A 226 7.61 2.84 -4.00
C ASP A 226 8.62 3.83 -4.55
N SER A 227 9.08 3.58 -5.76
CA SER A 227 10.09 4.40 -6.42
C SER A 227 9.46 5.64 -7.07
N GLU A 228 8.21 5.58 -7.53
CA GLU A 228 7.54 6.70 -8.21
C GLU A 228 6.99 7.72 -7.20
N ASN A 229 6.59 7.24 -6.01
CA ASN A 229 6.11 8.07 -4.92
C ASN A 229 7.00 7.86 -3.70
N PRO A 230 7.59 8.92 -3.12
CA PRO A 230 8.57 8.77 -2.06
C PRO A 230 7.93 8.25 -0.77
N THR A 231 7.91 6.92 -0.63
CA THR A 231 7.62 6.19 0.62
C THR A 231 8.77 6.29 1.61
N ILE A 232 9.93 6.75 1.13
CA ILE A 232 11.06 7.21 1.94
C ILE A 232 11.05 8.74 1.91
N SER A 233 10.34 9.35 2.86
CA SER A 233 10.12 10.79 2.89
C SER A 233 10.05 11.34 4.31
N THR A 234 10.06 12.66 4.42
CA THR A 234 9.74 13.35 5.66
C THR A 234 8.23 13.36 5.91
N ALA A 235 7.83 13.69 7.15
CA ALA A 235 6.43 13.94 7.47
C ALA A 235 5.75 15.04 6.61
N THR A 236 6.53 15.92 5.97
CA THR A 236 6.03 16.93 5.02
C THR A 236 5.93 16.43 3.58
N GLY A 237 6.42 15.24 3.29
CA GLY A 237 6.46 14.61 1.96
C GLY A 237 7.73 14.90 1.16
N TYR A 238 8.75 15.56 1.74
CA TYR A 238 10.02 15.80 1.05
C TYR A 238 10.82 14.48 0.95
N PRO A 239 11.39 14.11 -0.20
CA PRO A 239 12.11 12.86 -0.36
C PRO A 239 13.42 12.84 0.43
N VAL A 240 13.64 11.76 1.18
CA VAL A 240 14.88 11.52 1.92
C VAL A 240 15.55 10.24 1.43
N GLY A 241 16.78 9.98 1.86
CA GLY A 241 17.43 8.71 1.58
C GLY A 241 18.64 8.44 2.45
N ILE A 242 19.11 7.20 2.42
CA ILE A 242 20.36 6.79 3.06
C ILE A 242 21.51 7.11 2.09
N PRO A 243 22.49 7.94 2.49
CA PRO A 243 23.62 8.25 1.62
C PRO A 243 24.45 7.00 1.33
N THR A 244 24.97 6.91 0.12
CA THR A 244 25.77 5.76 -0.36
C THR A 244 27.28 5.94 -0.14
N VAL A 245 27.69 7.12 0.31
CA VAL A 245 29.08 7.49 0.54
C VAL A 245 29.20 8.11 1.94
N ALA A 246 30.18 7.66 2.72
CA ALA A 246 30.47 8.24 4.02
C ALA A 246 31.05 9.66 3.89
N PRO A 247 30.68 10.62 4.75
CA PRO A 247 31.39 11.89 4.86
C PRO A 247 32.90 11.66 5.12
N PRO A 248 33.81 12.44 4.50
CA PRO A 248 33.56 13.68 3.74
C PRO A 248 33.26 13.47 2.25
N GLY A 249 33.07 12.22 1.80
CA GLY A 249 32.66 11.95 0.41
C GLY A 249 31.29 12.56 0.10
N ILE A 250 31.07 12.90 -1.17
CA ILE A 250 29.85 13.59 -1.61
C ILE A 250 28.96 12.60 -2.36
N ASP A 251 27.79 12.29 -1.79
CA ASP A 251 26.72 11.60 -2.52
C ASP A 251 26.05 12.61 -3.48
N PRO A 252 26.05 12.35 -4.81
CA PRO A 252 25.52 13.30 -5.80
C PRO A 252 24.00 13.43 -5.78
N ASP A 253 23.26 12.48 -5.22
CA ASP A 253 21.79 12.49 -5.15
C ASP A 253 21.26 12.86 -3.76
N ARG A 254 22.08 12.69 -2.73
CA ARG A 254 21.84 13.04 -1.32
C ARG A 254 23.00 13.85 -0.75
N PRO A 255 23.35 15.00 -1.36
CA PRO A 255 24.53 15.73 -0.95
C PRO A 255 24.37 16.26 0.47
N ASP A 256 25.45 16.27 1.25
CA ASP A 256 25.44 16.78 2.63
C ASP A 256 25.02 18.26 2.70
N THR A 257 25.21 19.01 1.62
CA THR A 257 24.76 20.39 1.47
C THR A 257 23.23 20.53 1.45
N ASN A 258 22.49 19.47 1.15
CA ASN A 258 21.04 19.39 1.31
C ASN A 258 20.58 19.20 2.76
N ARG A 259 21.53 19.21 3.69
CA ARG A 259 21.26 19.16 5.13
C ARG A 259 22.00 20.31 5.84
N PRO A 260 21.46 21.54 5.78
CA PRO A 260 22.12 22.70 6.36
C PRO A 260 22.45 22.53 7.84
N LEU A 261 23.55 23.15 8.27
CA LEU A 261 24.02 23.08 9.66
C LEU A 261 23.43 24.22 10.49
N ASN A 262 23.18 23.95 11.76
CA ASN A 262 22.66 24.91 12.70
C ASN A 262 23.70 26.01 12.97
N ASN A 263 23.38 27.24 12.57
CA ASN A 263 24.27 28.38 12.72
C ASN A 263 23.63 29.41 13.68
N PRO A 264 24.22 29.64 14.88
CA PRO A 264 23.74 30.66 15.83
C PRO A 264 23.67 32.09 15.27
N ALA A 265 24.43 32.39 14.21
CA ALA A 265 24.41 33.68 13.53
C ALA A 265 23.43 33.72 12.34
N SER A 266 22.65 32.66 12.10
CA SER A 266 21.72 32.63 10.97
C SER A 266 20.62 33.67 11.13
N VAL A 267 20.50 34.53 10.12
CA VAL A 267 19.37 35.46 9.93
C VAL A 267 18.48 35.03 8.76
N ASP A 268 18.78 33.89 8.13
CA ASP A 268 18.01 33.35 7.01
C ASP A 268 16.71 32.73 7.56
N PRO A 269 15.52 33.26 7.19
CA PRO A 269 14.25 32.67 7.62
C PRO A 269 14.01 31.26 7.07
N ASN A 270 14.70 30.87 5.99
CA ASN A 270 14.63 29.52 5.42
C ASN A 270 15.50 28.52 6.17
N GLN A 271 16.55 28.98 6.85
CA GLN A 271 17.46 28.14 7.64
C GLN A 271 17.65 28.74 9.04
N PRO A 272 16.56 28.80 9.83
CA PRO A 272 16.59 29.50 11.10
C PRO A 272 17.50 28.79 12.11
N PHE A 273 18.13 29.55 12.99
CA PHE A 273 18.83 29.00 14.15
C PHE A 273 17.84 28.21 15.04
N ASP A 274 18.20 26.97 15.38
CA ASP A 274 17.46 26.14 16.33
C ASP A 274 18.20 26.11 17.68
N PRO A 275 17.66 26.74 18.74
CA PRO A 275 18.31 26.80 20.04
C PRO A 275 18.36 25.44 20.77
N PHE A 276 17.63 24.44 20.29
CA PHE A 276 17.63 23.09 20.84
C PHE A 276 18.63 22.15 20.16
N LEU A 277 19.32 22.62 19.12
CA LEU A 277 20.37 21.87 18.43
C LEU A 277 21.74 22.50 18.73
N ALA A 278 22.77 21.66 18.87
CA ALA A 278 24.13 22.15 18.99
C ALA A 278 24.54 22.98 17.75
N ALA A 279 25.41 23.97 17.92
CA ALA A 279 25.98 24.69 16.80
C ALA A 279 26.74 23.71 15.88
N GLY A 280 26.54 23.80 14.56
CA GLY A 280 27.11 22.90 13.59
C GLY A 280 26.39 21.55 13.45
N ALA A 281 25.37 21.26 14.26
CA ALA A 281 24.54 20.06 14.09
C ALA A 281 23.60 20.22 12.88
N PRO A 282 23.26 19.13 12.15
CA PRO A 282 22.30 19.21 11.05
C PRO A 282 20.92 19.72 11.48
N LEU A 283 20.39 20.73 10.78
CA LEU A 283 19.06 21.27 11.04
C LEU A 283 17.97 20.22 10.79
N LYS A 284 17.01 20.14 11.71
CA LYS A 284 15.84 19.25 11.59
C LYS A 284 14.66 19.92 10.88
N ARG A 285 14.65 21.26 10.80
CA ARG A 285 13.59 22.08 10.19
C ARG A 285 14.22 23.18 9.35
N PHE A 286 13.86 23.26 8.07
CA PHE A 286 14.31 24.30 7.15
C PHE A 286 13.45 24.29 5.87
N THR A 287 13.56 25.35 5.09
CA THR A 287 12.91 25.52 3.79
C THR A 287 13.98 25.52 2.71
N MET A 288 13.80 24.70 1.68
CA MET A 288 14.62 24.75 0.47
C MET A 288 14.37 26.09 -0.25
N PRO A 289 15.42 26.78 -0.73
CA PRO A 289 15.27 28.06 -1.43
C PRO A 289 14.53 27.89 -2.77
N ALA A 290 14.01 29.00 -3.31
CA ALA A 290 13.58 29.06 -4.71
C ALA A 290 14.77 28.73 -5.61
N SER A 291 14.57 27.86 -6.58
CA SER A 291 15.60 27.42 -7.51
C SER A 291 15.18 27.65 -8.96
N ALA A 292 16.12 28.05 -9.81
CA ALA A 292 15.89 28.16 -11.25
C ALA A 292 16.10 26.81 -11.97
N GLY A 293 16.60 25.80 -11.26
CA GLY A 293 16.92 24.48 -11.78
C GLY A 293 17.90 23.70 -10.89
N ALA A 294 18.08 22.41 -11.17
CA ALA A 294 19.00 21.57 -10.41
C ALA A 294 20.41 22.16 -10.34
N GLY A 295 21.02 22.10 -9.16
CA GLY A 295 22.37 22.60 -8.88
C GLY A 295 22.52 24.11 -8.80
N THR A 296 21.44 24.90 -8.91
CA THR A 296 21.54 26.38 -8.89
C THR A 296 21.53 26.99 -7.49
N THR A 297 21.19 26.21 -6.47
CA THR A 297 21.11 26.66 -5.07
C THR A 297 21.78 25.67 -4.11
N THR A 298 22.01 26.11 -2.89
CA THR A 298 22.44 25.25 -1.78
C THR A 298 21.69 25.65 -0.51
N PRO A 299 20.82 24.79 0.05
CA PRO A 299 20.48 23.45 -0.43
C PRO A 299 19.73 23.46 -1.78
N ASP A 300 19.74 22.35 -2.50
CA ASP A 300 19.13 22.14 -3.81
C ASP A 300 17.78 21.39 -3.69
N PRO A 301 16.64 22.03 -3.99
CA PRO A 301 15.33 21.37 -3.92
C PRO A 301 15.14 20.23 -4.93
N TYR A 302 16.01 20.09 -5.94
CA TYR A 302 15.98 18.98 -6.91
C TYR A 302 16.67 17.71 -6.39
N LYS A 303 17.25 17.74 -5.20
CA LYS A 303 17.98 16.63 -4.59
C LYS A 303 17.30 16.15 -3.31
N GLN A 304 17.53 14.89 -2.97
CA GLN A 304 16.99 14.29 -1.74
C GLN A 304 17.72 14.86 -0.52
N VAL A 305 17.07 14.83 0.64
CA VAL A 305 17.75 15.15 1.91
C VAL A 305 18.44 13.90 2.43
N PRO A 306 19.76 13.93 2.71
CA PRO A 306 20.44 12.80 3.32
C PRO A 306 19.97 12.61 4.77
N LEU A 307 19.58 11.38 5.11
CA LEU A 307 19.40 10.95 6.48
C LEU A 307 20.75 10.86 7.18
N LYS A 308 20.79 11.28 8.45
CA LYS A 308 21.99 11.29 9.28
C LYS A 308 21.75 10.57 10.61
N VAL A 309 22.84 10.11 11.21
CA VAL A 309 22.84 9.63 12.60
C VAL A 309 22.26 10.73 13.50
N GLY A 310 21.31 10.36 14.36
CA GLY A 310 20.54 11.25 15.21
C GLY A 310 19.26 11.82 14.59
N ASP A 311 18.91 11.49 13.35
CA ASP A 311 17.55 11.71 12.82
C ASP A 311 16.58 10.70 13.45
N TRP A 312 15.39 11.16 13.86
CA TRP A 312 14.32 10.26 14.28
C TRP A 312 13.57 9.77 13.05
N VAL A 313 13.36 8.46 12.97
CA VAL A 313 12.61 7.81 11.88
C VAL A 313 11.62 6.81 12.45
N ASP A 314 10.47 6.71 11.78
CA ASP A 314 9.58 5.58 11.88
C ASP A 314 9.74 4.75 10.60
N VAL A 315 10.12 3.48 10.76
CA VAL A 315 10.33 2.55 9.64
C VAL A 315 9.33 1.42 9.72
N SER A 316 8.78 1.03 8.57
CA SER A 316 7.96 -0.16 8.44
C SER A 316 8.44 -1.05 7.30
N GLY A 317 8.30 -2.36 7.50
CA GLY A 317 8.93 -3.32 6.62
C GLY A 317 8.50 -4.77 6.82
N THR A 318 9.19 -5.65 6.12
CA THR A 318 9.11 -7.10 6.29
C THR A 318 10.31 -7.59 7.09
N LEU A 319 10.07 -8.40 8.11
CA LEU A 319 11.11 -9.02 8.91
C LEU A 319 11.77 -10.17 8.14
N MET A 320 13.08 -10.05 7.98
CA MET A 320 13.92 -10.96 7.21
C MET A 320 14.96 -11.62 8.11
N LYS A 321 15.36 -12.84 7.77
CA LYS A 321 16.58 -13.42 8.36
C LYS A 321 17.80 -12.85 7.67
N ILE A 322 18.89 -12.62 8.41
CA ILE A 322 20.20 -12.34 7.81
C ILE A 322 20.69 -13.63 7.14
N ASN A 323 21.09 -14.63 7.94
CA ASN A 323 21.35 -15.98 7.47
C ASN A 323 20.03 -16.77 7.39
N GLN A 324 19.61 -17.08 6.16
CA GLN A 324 18.39 -17.85 5.90
C GLN A 324 18.37 -19.24 6.56
N ASN A 325 19.53 -19.86 6.74
CA ASN A 325 19.66 -21.18 7.37
C ASN A 325 19.95 -21.08 8.87
N GLY A 326 20.09 -19.86 9.40
CA GLY A 326 20.38 -19.61 10.80
C GLY A 326 19.14 -19.72 11.70
N THR A 327 19.38 -19.87 13.00
CA THR A 327 18.34 -19.88 14.03
C THR A 327 17.63 -18.54 14.12
N ASN A 328 16.35 -18.58 14.52
CA ASN A 328 15.53 -17.39 14.77
C ASN A 328 16.02 -16.70 16.05
N THR A 329 16.90 -15.72 15.91
CA THR A 329 17.48 -14.94 17.01
C THR A 329 17.48 -13.47 16.64
N PRO A 330 17.40 -12.54 17.61
CA PRO A 330 17.46 -11.10 17.32
C PRO A 330 18.71 -10.71 16.51
N ALA A 331 19.83 -11.41 16.70
CA ALA A 331 21.08 -11.19 15.97
C ALA A 331 21.04 -11.67 14.50
N ASN A 332 20.08 -12.52 14.13
CA ASN A 332 19.92 -13.07 12.78
C ASN A 332 18.71 -12.45 12.06
N MET A 333 18.28 -11.25 12.45
CA MET A 333 17.06 -10.60 11.95
C MET A 333 17.34 -9.18 11.51
N PHE A 334 16.64 -8.74 10.46
CA PHE A 334 16.61 -7.34 10.04
C PHE A 334 15.25 -6.98 9.46
N LEU A 335 14.93 -5.69 9.51
CA LEU A 335 13.73 -5.13 8.89
C LEU A 335 14.06 -4.68 7.47
N SER A 336 13.43 -5.33 6.48
CA SER A 336 13.43 -4.92 5.08
C SER A 336 12.37 -3.84 4.88
N VAL A 337 12.81 -2.59 4.91
CA VAL A 337 11.99 -1.38 4.99
C VAL A 337 11.38 -1.05 3.64
N HIS A 338 10.06 -1.02 3.55
CA HIS A 338 9.33 -0.51 2.37
C HIS A 338 8.85 0.92 2.57
N THR A 339 8.79 1.43 3.80
CA THR A 339 8.33 2.79 4.11
C THR A 339 9.11 3.36 5.28
N LEU A 340 9.50 4.63 5.17
CA LEU A 340 10.25 5.37 6.17
C LEU A 340 9.68 6.79 6.24
N ASP A 341 9.22 7.18 7.42
CA ASP A 341 8.86 8.56 7.75
C ASP A 341 9.97 9.18 8.62
N ALA A 342 10.65 10.18 8.08
CA ALA A 342 11.64 10.94 8.83
C ALA A 342 10.97 12.14 9.50
N HIS A 343 11.19 12.29 10.81
CA HIS A 343 10.62 13.38 11.61
C HIS A 343 11.37 14.69 11.38
N LEU A 344 11.31 15.18 10.14
CA LEU A 344 12.02 16.36 9.65
C LEU A 344 11.02 17.34 9.05
N GLY A 345 11.14 18.60 9.44
CA GLY A 345 10.29 19.68 8.92
C GLY A 345 10.90 20.33 7.68
N VAL A 346 11.12 19.55 6.62
CA VAL A 346 11.70 20.05 5.35
C VAL A 346 10.60 20.59 4.45
N LYS A 347 10.75 21.83 4.00
CA LYS A 347 9.78 22.52 3.13
C LYS A 347 10.43 22.99 1.85
N THR A 348 9.62 23.41 0.89
CA THR A 348 10.07 24.08 -0.33
C THR A 348 9.57 25.52 -0.32
N GLN A 349 10.32 26.42 -0.96
CA GLN A 349 9.95 27.82 -1.05
C GLN A 349 8.53 27.96 -1.64
N PRO A 350 7.61 28.67 -0.96
CA PRO A 350 6.22 28.71 -1.40
C PRO A 350 6.04 29.30 -2.81
N GLY A 351 5.22 28.64 -3.63
CA GLY A 351 4.91 29.07 -4.99
C GLY A 351 6.01 28.78 -6.01
N THR A 352 6.94 27.88 -5.70
CA THR A 352 8.06 27.52 -6.57
C THR A 352 8.14 26.01 -6.75
N GLN A 353 8.82 25.58 -7.82
CA GLN A 353 9.12 24.18 -8.07
C GLN A 353 10.58 23.85 -7.71
N PRO A 354 10.86 22.59 -7.34
CA PRO A 354 9.89 21.51 -7.09
C PRO A 354 9.12 21.68 -5.78
N ALA A 355 7.96 21.05 -5.70
CA ALA A 355 7.16 20.87 -4.48
C ALA A 355 6.71 19.41 -4.40
N TYR A 356 6.76 18.81 -3.23
CA TYR A 356 6.47 17.39 -3.05
C TYR A 356 5.17 17.22 -2.28
N VAL A 357 4.50 16.09 -2.51
CA VAL A 357 3.24 15.74 -1.86
C VAL A 357 3.30 14.28 -1.41
N ARG A 358 2.78 14.01 -0.22
CA ARG A 358 2.55 12.66 0.30
C ARG A 358 1.09 12.52 0.71
N VAL A 359 0.55 11.30 0.65
CA VAL A 359 -0.78 10.99 1.18
C VAL A 359 -0.62 10.09 2.40
N GLU A 360 -1.26 10.45 3.50
CA GLU A 360 -1.29 9.63 4.72
C GLU A 360 -2.48 8.66 4.68
N GLU A 361 -3.62 9.14 4.20
CA GLU A 361 -4.87 8.39 4.24
C GLU A 361 -5.70 8.68 3.00
N PHE A 362 -6.25 7.61 2.43
CA PHE A 362 -7.24 7.69 1.37
C PHE A 362 -8.27 6.58 1.53
N ILE A 363 -9.52 6.95 1.78
CA ILE A 363 -10.64 6.03 1.99
C ILE A 363 -11.70 6.28 0.93
N PHE A 364 -12.24 5.20 0.36
CA PHE A 364 -13.26 5.26 -0.67
C PHE A 364 -14.57 4.57 -0.28
N GLY A 365 -15.63 5.35 -0.11
CA GLY A 365 -16.98 4.82 0.09
C GLY A 365 -17.60 4.24 -1.17
N VAL A 366 -18.13 3.02 -1.06
CA VAL A 366 -18.84 2.29 -2.13
C VAL A 366 -20.35 2.43 -1.91
N GLY A 367 -21.03 3.09 -2.85
CA GLY A 367 -22.48 3.25 -2.82
C GLY A 367 -23.08 3.86 -4.09
N ASP A 368 -24.35 3.54 -4.35
CA ASP A 368 -25.10 4.06 -5.51
C ASP A 368 -25.96 5.29 -5.18
N ARG A 369 -26.38 5.49 -3.92
CA ARG A 369 -27.16 6.67 -3.47
C ARG A 369 -27.33 6.69 -1.95
N ARG A 370 -27.62 7.87 -1.38
CA ARG A 370 -28.26 8.03 -0.05
C ARG A 370 -29.50 7.12 0.03
N GLY A 371 -29.43 6.07 0.86
CA GLY A 371 -30.51 5.09 1.07
C GLY A 371 -30.23 3.67 0.56
N GLY A 372 -29.16 3.46 -0.22
CA GLY A 372 -28.71 2.16 -0.72
C GLY A 372 -29.68 1.45 -1.69
N PRO A 373 -29.20 0.60 -2.62
CA PRO A 373 -30.09 -0.37 -3.25
C PRO A 373 -30.55 -1.39 -2.20
N THR A 374 -31.84 -1.76 -2.22
CA THR A 374 -32.28 -2.98 -1.55
C THR A 374 -31.78 -4.17 -2.36
N VAL A 375 -30.93 -5.02 -1.78
CA VAL A 375 -30.46 -6.27 -2.41
C VAL A 375 -31.28 -7.39 -1.84
N ASP A 376 -32.02 -8.12 -2.68
CA ASP A 376 -32.96 -9.14 -2.23
C ASP A 376 -33.96 -8.64 -1.15
N GLY A 377 -34.31 -7.35 -1.20
CA GLY A 377 -35.20 -6.70 -0.23
C GLY A 377 -34.53 -6.23 1.07
N ILE A 378 -33.22 -6.42 1.24
CA ILE A 378 -32.44 -6.03 2.41
C ILE A 378 -31.96 -4.58 2.24
N ALA A 379 -32.33 -3.69 3.16
CA ALA A 379 -31.94 -2.28 3.12
C ALA A 379 -30.49 -2.10 3.58
N GLN A 380 -29.73 -1.25 2.86
CA GLN A 380 -28.33 -0.97 3.15
C GLN A 380 -28.06 0.51 3.38
N GLU A 381 -27.24 0.81 4.39
CA GLU A 381 -26.54 2.09 4.48
C GLU A 381 -25.31 2.03 3.58
N THR A 382 -25.20 2.96 2.63
CA THR A 382 -24.01 3.10 1.79
C THR A 382 -23.45 4.50 1.93
N SER A 383 -22.13 4.61 1.83
CA SER A 383 -21.41 5.88 1.88
C SER A 383 -20.74 6.12 0.53
N THR A 384 -20.90 7.32 -0.01
CA THR A 384 -20.12 7.78 -1.18
C THR A 384 -19.03 8.76 -0.74
N ARG A 385 -18.65 8.69 0.54
CA ARG A 385 -17.65 9.56 1.14
C ARG A 385 -16.28 9.15 0.65
N VAL A 386 -15.54 10.12 0.13
CA VAL A 386 -14.09 9.99 -0.05
C VAL A 386 -13.43 10.84 1.02
N VAL A 387 -12.43 10.28 1.69
CA VAL A 387 -11.60 10.98 2.69
C VAL A 387 -10.17 10.95 2.21
N LEU A 388 -9.52 12.11 2.22
CA LEU A 388 -8.11 12.26 1.91
C LEU A 388 -7.44 13.12 2.98
N VAL A 389 -6.32 12.61 3.50
CA VAL A 389 -5.36 13.39 4.29
C VAL A 389 -4.01 13.32 3.61
N SER A 390 -3.45 14.48 3.27
CA SER A 390 -2.18 14.58 2.57
C SER A 390 -1.35 15.76 3.07
N PHE A 391 -0.08 15.80 2.69
CA PHE A 391 0.86 16.85 3.04
C PHE A 391 1.60 17.34 1.82
N THR A 392 1.97 18.62 1.82
CA THR A 392 2.84 19.22 0.83
C THR A 392 3.99 19.99 1.48
N THR A 393 5.14 19.96 0.81
CA THR A 393 6.33 20.72 1.22
C THR A 393 6.16 22.22 0.95
N ASP A 394 5.29 22.59 0.01
CA ASP A 394 5.00 23.98 -0.31
C ASP A 394 3.87 24.48 0.59
N SER A 395 4.27 25.15 1.68
CA SER A 395 3.32 25.70 2.66
C SER A 395 3.70 27.14 2.99
N ASN A 396 2.83 28.08 2.62
CA ASN A 396 3.04 29.50 2.91
C ASN A 396 2.51 29.85 4.32
N PRO A 397 3.34 30.37 5.23
CA PRO A 397 2.87 30.84 6.54
C PRO A 397 1.95 32.07 6.47
N ALA A 398 1.93 32.82 5.36
CA ALA A 398 1.21 34.09 5.21
C ALA A 398 -0.10 34.00 4.39
N GLY A 399 -0.56 32.80 4.02
CA GLY A 399 -1.93 32.55 3.54
C GLY A 399 -2.31 33.03 2.12
N THR A 400 -1.48 33.82 1.42
CA THR A 400 -1.91 34.44 0.14
C THR A 400 -1.63 33.61 -1.12
N ASN A 401 -0.83 32.54 -1.02
CA ASN A 401 -0.44 31.67 -2.15
C ASN A 401 -0.25 30.24 -1.65
N LEU A 402 -1.33 29.50 -1.42
CA LEU A 402 -1.29 28.09 -1.00
C LEU A 402 -1.52 27.19 -2.22
N PRO A 403 -0.87 26.01 -2.32
CA PRO A 403 -1.19 25.06 -3.38
C PRO A 403 -2.61 24.55 -3.20
N GLY A 404 -3.35 24.45 -4.29
CA GLY A 404 -4.49 23.55 -4.38
C GLY A 404 -4.03 22.13 -4.67
N GLY A 405 -4.96 21.18 -4.61
CA GLY A 405 -4.79 19.82 -5.10
C GLY A 405 -5.80 19.49 -6.20
N ALA A 406 -5.51 18.48 -7.00
CA ALA A 406 -6.44 17.85 -7.92
C ALA A 406 -6.42 16.35 -7.65
N LEU A 407 -7.59 15.76 -7.41
CA LEU A 407 -7.73 14.32 -7.22
C LEU A 407 -8.27 13.67 -8.49
N PHE A 408 -7.65 12.57 -8.90
CA PHE A 408 -8.01 11.80 -10.08
C PHE A 408 -8.08 10.31 -9.77
N GLY A 409 -9.01 9.59 -10.39
CA GLY A 409 -8.91 8.16 -10.58
C GLY A 409 -7.92 7.85 -11.71
N ILE A 410 -7.10 6.82 -11.56
CA ILE A 410 -6.19 6.37 -12.61
C ILE A 410 -6.84 5.23 -13.38
N ASP A 411 -7.06 5.47 -14.65
CA ASP A 411 -7.62 4.54 -15.63
C ASP A 411 -6.48 3.97 -16.50
N VAL A 412 -6.18 2.68 -16.37
CA VAL A 412 -5.14 2.03 -17.17
C VAL A 412 -5.75 1.45 -18.44
N GLN A 413 -5.31 1.96 -19.59
CA GLN A 413 -5.78 1.58 -20.91
C GLN A 413 -5.21 0.25 -21.39
N PRO A 414 -5.87 -0.44 -22.34
CA PRO A 414 -5.35 -1.66 -22.95
C PRO A 414 -3.98 -1.52 -23.64
N ASP A 415 -3.59 -0.32 -24.05
CA ASP A 415 -2.27 -0.02 -24.62
C ASP A 415 -1.19 0.24 -23.54
N GLY A 416 -1.57 0.20 -22.26
CA GLY A 416 -0.70 0.45 -21.11
C GLY A 416 -0.63 1.92 -20.71
N SER A 417 -1.24 2.85 -21.46
CA SER A 417 -1.30 4.25 -21.08
C SER A 417 -2.20 4.46 -19.85
N ARG A 418 -1.90 5.48 -19.04
CA ARG A 418 -2.69 5.86 -17.87
C ARG A 418 -3.43 7.16 -18.17
N ILE A 419 -4.75 7.14 -18.04
CA ILE A 419 -5.59 8.34 -18.16
C ILE A 419 -6.04 8.77 -16.77
N LEU A 420 -5.86 10.05 -16.46
CA LEU A 420 -6.34 10.64 -15.21
C LEU A 420 -7.77 11.11 -15.38
N ARG A 421 -8.67 10.60 -14.54
CA ARG A 421 -10.11 10.90 -14.54
C ARG A 421 -10.43 11.75 -13.32
N PRO A 422 -10.80 13.03 -13.48
CA PRO A 422 -11.05 13.90 -12.33
C PRO A 422 -12.24 13.38 -11.51
N PHE A 423 -12.15 13.46 -10.18
CA PHE A 423 -13.30 13.13 -9.34
C PHE A 423 -14.40 14.19 -9.50
N PRO A 424 -15.69 13.80 -9.62
CA PRO A 424 -16.77 14.74 -9.84
C PRO A 424 -17.04 15.54 -8.57
N ASN A 425 -16.83 16.85 -8.63
CA ASN A 425 -17.48 17.78 -7.71
C ASN A 425 -18.05 18.95 -8.54
N GLY A 426 -19.34 18.83 -8.88
CA GLY A 426 -20.25 19.86 -9.38
C GLY A 426 -19.71 20.91 -10.37
N THR A 427 -19.92 20.70 -11.68
CA THR A 427 -20.20 21.72 -12.73
C THR A 427 -19.40 23.04 -12.84
N SER A 428 -18.37 23.30 -12.05
CA SER A 428 -17.38 24.33 -12.34
C SER A 428 -16.04 23.65 -12.54
N ALA A 429 -15.31 24.05 -13.58
CA ALA A 429 -13.94 23.65 -13.85
C ALA A 429 -12.93 24.05 -12.75
N SER A 430 -13.41 24.42 -11.56
CA SER A 430 -12.64 24.51 -10.34
C SER A 430 -12.45 23.09 -9.80
N ASN A 431 -11.21 22.66 -9.76
CA ASN A 431 -10.69 21.61 -8.89
C ASN A 431 -11.45 21.54 -7.54
N PRO A 432 -11.53 20.38 -6.86
CA PRO A 432 -11.91 20.39 -5.46
C PRO A 432 -10.98 21.39 -4.75
N ASP A 433 -11.52 22.46 -4.15
CA ASP A 433 -10.71 23.40 -3.40
C ASP A 433 -10.17 22.68 -2.17
N PHE A 434 -8.97 22.08 -2.29
CA PHE A 434 -8.22 21.57 -1.15
C PHE A 434 -7.71 22.78 -0.38
N ALA A 435 -8.48 23.23 0.61
CA ALA A 435 -8.03 24.27 1.53
C ALA A 435 -6.99 23.69 2.49
N ILE A 436 -5.88 24.42 2.70
CA ILE A 436 -4.92 24.12 3.77
C ILE A 436 -5.50 24.71 5.05
N ASP A 437 -6.27 23.90 5.77
CA ASP A 437 -6.87 24.26 7.06
C ASP A 437 -6.35 23.33 8.16
N ASP A 438 -5.13 23.57 8.63
CA ASP A 438 -4.57 22.85 9.78
C ASP A 438 -3.48 23.68 10.50
N PRO A 439 -3.43 23.73 11.85
CA PRO A 439 -2.25 24.16 12.60
C PRO A 439 -0.94 23.48 12.14
N ILE A 440 -1.03 22.26 11.60
CA ILE A 440 0.11 21.59 10.94
C ILE A 440 0.22 22.09 9.50
N ARG A 441 1.06 23.10 9.29
CA ARG A 441 1.29 23.75 7.99
C ARG A 441 1.66 22.76 6.89
N GLY A 442 0.93 22.82 5.78
CA GLY A 442 1.15 22.00 4.58
C GLY A 442 0.23 20.78 4.51
N ARG A 443 -0.59 20.53 5.54
CA ARG A 443 -1.59 19.47 5.48
C ARG A 443 -2.80 19.90 4.65
N LEU A 444 -3.19 19.02 3.75
CA LEU A 444 -4.36 19.11 2.89
C LEU A 444 -5.36 18.08 3.40
N ARG A 445 -6.60 18.52 3.64
CA ARG A 445 -7.70 17.62 4.01
C ARG A 445 -8.83 17.80 3.03
N TRP A 446 -9.40 16.70 2.60
CA TRP A 446 -10.59 16.73 1.77
C TRP A 446 -11.53 15.61 2.13
N THR A 447 -12.79 15.98 2.20
CA THR A 447 -13.88 15.04 2.39
C THR A 447 -15.01 15.44 1.47
N THR A 448 -15.55 14.51 0.69
CA THR A 448 -16.84 14.78 0.04
C THR A 448 -17.93 14.89 1.11
N SER A 449 -18.82 15.87 0.98
CA SER A 449 -20.05 15.88 1.78
C SER A 449 -21.01 14.84 1.22
N ASN A 450 -21.77 14.14 2.08
CA ASN A 450 -22.82 13.19 1.67
C ASN A 450 -24.02 13.87 0.95
N ASN A 451 -23.85 15.08 0.43
CA ASN A 451 -24.91 15.88 -0.15
C ASN A 451 -25.18 15.50 -1.60
N GLY A 452 -26.03 14.48 -1.77
CA GLY A 452 -27.07 14.42 -2.81
C GLY A 452 -26.65 14.18 -4.25
N SER A 453 -25.40 14.44 -4.65
CA SER A 453 -24.88 14.02 -5.94
C SER A 453 -24.35 12.59 -5.79
N THR A 454 -25.03 11.64 -6.43
CA THR A 454 -24.43 10.38 -6.87
C THR A 454 -22.99 10.65 -7.32
N PRO A 455 -21.96 9.87 -6.92
CA PRO A 455 -20.72 9.85 -7.68
C PRO A 455 -21.12 9.62 -9.12
N GLY A 456 -21.00 10.67 -9.95
CA GLY A 456 -21.35 10.57 -11.35
C GLY A 456 -20.62 9.37 -11.92
N VAL A 457 -21.32 8.51 -12.66
CA VAL A 457 -20.72 7.34 -13.31
C VAL A 457 -19.45 7.82 -14.02
N LEU A 458 -18.30 7.45 -13.48
CA LEU A 458 -17.03 7.85 -14.04
C LEU A 458 -16.76 6.85 -15.15
N ALA A 459 -17.04 7.23 -16.40
CA ALA A 459 -16.68 6.42 -17.56
C ALA A 459 -15.16 6.13 -17.50
N ASN A 460 -14.83 4.90 -17.12
CA ASN A 460 -13.51 4.32 -17.29
C ASN A 460 -13.45 3.86 -18.76
N ALA A 461 -12.31 3.99 -19.42
CA ALA A 461 -12.16 3.53 -20.79
C ALA A 461 -12.30 2.01 -20.94
N THR A 462 -12.18 1.24 -19.86
CA THR A 462 -12.50 -0.19 -19.87
C THR A 462 -14.00 -0.48 -19.78
N GLY A 463 -14.83 0.50 -19.44
CA GLY A 463 -16.28 0.42 -19.48
C GLY A 463 -16.97 1.28 -18.42
N PRO A 464 -18.32 1.20 -18.32
CA PRO A 464 -19.04 1.89 -17.25
C PRO A 464 -18.64 1.33 -15.88
N GLY A 465 -18.14 2.19 -14.99
CA GLY A 465 -17.81 1.88 -13.61
C GLY A 465 -17.90 3.12 -12.73
N LYS A 466 -17.93 2.95 -11.41
CA LYS A 466 -17.95 4.08 -10.45
C LYS A 466 -16.67 4.16 -9.62
N PHE A 467 -15.95 3.05 -9.48
CA PHE A 467 -14.78 2.93 -8.61
C PHE A 467 -13.50 2.60 -9.38
N TYR A 468 -12.40 3.20 -8.93
CA TYR A 468 -11.06 3.01 -9.48
C TYR A 468 -10.24 2.12 -8.56
N ARG A 469 -9.22 1.44 -9.11
CA ARG A 469 -8.21 0.72 -8.32
C ARG A 469 -7.14 1.63 -7.75
N MET A 470 -6.83 2.72 -8.46
CA MET A 470 -5.72 3.62 -8.16
C MET A 470 -6.20 5.07 -8.26
N TYR A 471 -5.54 5.95 -7.52
CA TYR A 471 -5.80 7.39 -7.54
C TYR A 471 -4.50 8.18 -7.71
N ALA A 472 -4.63 9.43 -8.14
CA ALA A 472 -3.56 10.42 -8.18
C ALA A 472 -4.02 11.69 -7.48
N LEU A 473 -3.15 12.27 -6.65
CA LEU A 473 -3.24 13.64 -6.17
C LEU A 473 -2.16 14.47 -6.89
N GLN A 474 -2.53 15.59 -7.49
CA GLN A 474 -1.59 16.52 -8.11
C GLN A 474 -1.72 17.92 -7.51
N LEU A 475 -0.58 18.58 -7.22
CA LEU A 475 -0.58 19.96 -6.76
C LEU A 475 -0.95 20.89 -7.92
N THR A 476 -1.75 21.92 -7.63
CA THR A 476 -2.19 22.92 -8.61
C THR A 476 -1.98 24.34 -8.11
N GLY A 477 -1.87 25.30 -9.04
CA GLY A 477 -1.75 26.73 -8.76
C GLY A 477 -0.56 27.38 -9.49
N PRO A 478 -0.42 28.72 -9.42
CA PRO A 478 0.68 29.43 -10.10
C PRO A 478 2.06 28.93 -9.63
N GLY A 479 2.95 28.62 -10.58
CA GLY A 479 4.30 28.13 -10.31
C GLY A 479 4.37 26.73 -9.72
N ARG A 480 3.26 25.96 -9.77
CA ARG A 480 3.10 24.64 -9.16
C ARG A 480 2.54 23.66 -10.20
N GLY A 481 2.85 22.39 -10.04
CA GLY A 481 2.40 21.34 -10.94
C GLY A 481 3.31 20.13 -10.92
N VAL A 482 2.96 19.15 -11.74
CA VAL A 482 3.76 17.93 -11.93
C VAL A 482 5.06 18.28 -12.64
N LEU A 483 6.19 17.91 -12.05
CA LEU A 483 7.51 18.14 -12.63
C LEU A 483 8.37 16.89 -12.47
N GLN A 484 8.84 16.35 -13.60
CA GLN A 484 9.86 15.32 -13.67
C GLN A 484 11.23 15.93 -13.35
N LEU A 485 11.88 15.49 -12.27
CA LEU A 485 13.24 15.92 -11.94
C LEU A 485 14.25 15.35 -12.95
N PRO A 486 15.44 15.98 -13.09
CA PRO A 486 16.55 15.42 -13.83
C PRO A 486 16.93 14.00 -13.34
N PRO A 487 17.53 13.17 -14.20
CA PRO A 487 17.99 11.84 -13.82
C PRO A 487 18.93 11.84 -12.60
N GLN A 488 18.85 10.76 -11.82
CA GLN A 488 19.80 10.49 -10.75
C GLN A 488 21.16 10.05 -11.31
N SER A 489 22.20 10.12 -10.48
CA SER A 489 23.56 9.75 -10.87
C SER A 489 23.72 8.29 -11.29
N ASN A 490 22.85 7.41 -10.78
CA ASN A 490 22.78 5.99 -11.14
C ASN A 490 22.02 5.73 -12.47
N GLY A 491 21.60 6.77 -13.19
CA GLY A 491 20.90 6.67 -14.47
C GLY A 491 19.39 6.45 -14.35
N LEU A 492 18.83 6.38 -13.15
CA LEU A 492 17.38 6.33 -12.97
C LEU A 492 16.73 7.66 -13.40
N PRO A 493 15.50 7.62 -13.95
CA PRO A 493 14.68 8.83 -14.05
C PRO A 493 14.56 9.51 -12.69
N GLY A 494 14.55 10.85 -12.68
CA GLY A 494 14.33 11.60 -11.45
C GLY A 494 12.94 11.33 -10.85
N LEU A 495 12.71 11.81 -9.63
CA LEU A 495 11.38 11.74 -9.03
C LEU A 495 10.40 12.62 -9.82
N ILE A 496 9.12 12.25 -9.80
CA ILE A 496 8.06 13.15 -10.27
C ILE A 496 7.53 13.89 -9.05
N THR A 497 7.71 15.21 -9.05
CA THR A 497 7.25 16.10 -7.97
C THR A 497 5.87 16.65 -8.28
N GLY A 498 5.19 17.18 -7.28
CA GLY A 498 3.86 17.74 -7.41
C GLY A 498 2.77 16.70 -7.70
N GLN A 499 3.07 15.41 -7.59
CA GLN A 499 2.07 14.34 -7.64
C GLN A 499 2.34 13.25 -6.62
N TYR A 500 1.29 12.51 -6.28
CA TYR A 500 1.33 11.28 -5.52
C TYR A 500 0.28 10.31 -6.08
N GLN A 501 0.65 9.06 -6.32
CA GLN A 501 -0.20 8.03 -6.91
C GLN A 501 -0.13 6.76 -6.08
N LEU A 502 -1.26 6.18 -5.69
CA LEU A 502 -1.26 4.87 -5.02
C LEU A 502 -2.47 4.04 -5.43
N PRO A 503 -2.39 2.71 -5.25
CA PRO A 503 -3.58 1.87 -5.16
C PRO A 503 -4.47 2.32 -4.00
N ILE A 504 -5.78 2.10 -4.14
CA ILE A 504 -6.76 2.29 -3.08
C ILE A 504 -6.77 1.00 -2.26
N PHE A 505 -6.40 1.12 -0.98
CA PHE A 505 -6.33 -0.01 -0.05
C PHE A 505 -7.64 -0.25 0.70
N GLU A 506 -8.47 0.78 0.86
CA GLU A 506 -9.70 0.71 1.65
C GLU A 506 -10.93 1.14 0.86
N TYR A 507 -11.88 0.21 0.74
CA TYR A 507 -13.21 0.44 0.23
C TYR A 507 -14.23 0.18 1.34
N ILE A 508 -15.07 1.17 1.63
CA ILE A 508 -16.15 1.02 2.60
C ILE A 508 -17.40 0.55 1.87
N PHE A 509 -17.75 -0.72 2.04
CA PHE A 509 -18.97 -1.31 1.46
C PHE A 509 -20.23 -0.92 2.24
N GLY A 510 -21.39 -1.17 1.62
CA GLY A 510 -22.67 -0.96 2.27
C GLY A 510 -22.92 -1.95 3.41
N GLU A 511 -23.52 -1.46 4.49
CA GLU A 511 -23.86 -2.23 5.69
C GLU A 511 -25.38 -2.38 5.81
N GLY A 512 -25.87 -3.51 6.32
CA GLY A 512 -27.32 -3.72 6.51
C GLY A 512 -27.89 -2.78 7.58
N THR A 513 -29.04 -2.15 7.32
CA THR A 513 -29.63 -1.19 8.29
C THR A 513 -30.36 -1.87 9.46
N ASN A 514 -30.70 -3.15 9.30
CA ASN A 514 -31.42 -3.93 10.31
C ASN A 514 -30.54 -5.10 10.80
N PHE A 515 -30.23 -5.12 12.09
CA PHE A 515 -29.42 -6.18 12.68
C PHE A 515 -30.22 -7.50 12.77
N GLY A 516 -29.61 -8.60 12.32
CA GLY A 516 -30.23 -9.93 12.30
C GLY A 516 -30.89 -10.30 10.97
N GLU A 517 -30.94 -9.37 10.01
CA GLU A 517 -31.23 -9.71 8.62
C GLU A 517 -30.05 -10.48 7.98
N PRO A 518 -30.27 -11.20 6.87
CA PRO A 518 -29.19 -11.84 6.13
C PRO A 518 -28.12 -10.83 5.70
N ILE A 519 -26.87 -11.28 5.60
CA ILE A 519 -25.76 -10.42 5.18
C ILE A 519 -25.84 -10.22 3.67
N PRO A 520 -26.07 -9.00 3.16
CA PRO A 520 -26.16 -8.76 1.73
C PRO A 520 -24.79 -8.97 1.05
N PRO A 521 -24.75 -9.40 -0.23
CA PRO A 521 -23.52 -9.44 -1.01
C PRO A 521 -22.95 -8.04 -1.26
N PHE A 522 -21.63 -7.96 -1.50
CA PHE A 522 -20.97 -6.73 -1.87
C PHE A 522 -21.15 -6.43 -3.36
N ASN A 523 -21.40 -5.15 -3.68
CA ASN A 523 -21.61 -4.71 -5.06
C ASN A 523 -20.29 -4.50 -5.81
N PHE A 524 -19.67 -5.59 -6.27
CA PHE A 524 -18.49 -5.52 -7.13
C PHE A 524 -18.81 -5.09 -8.56
N ASN A 525 -20.09 -5.04 -8.98
CA ASN A 525 -20.45 -4.66 -10.35
C ASN A 525 -20.09 -3.22 -10.70
N ASP A 526 -20.04 -2.34 -9.69
CA ASP A 526 -19.67 -0.93 -9.88
C ASP A 526 -18.15 -0.72 -9.98
N PHE A 527 -17.35 -1.77 -9.79
CA PHE A 527 -15.90 -1.74 -9.94
C PHE A 527 -15.54 -2.10 -11.39
N GLY A 528 -15.44 -1.07 -12.25
CA GLY A 528 -15.17 -1.26 -13.68
C GLY A 528 -13.94 -2.13 -13.97
N PHE A 529 -12.88 -1.95 -13.16
CA PHE A 529 -11.65 -2.75 -13.31
C PHE A 529 -11.80 -4.23 -12.93
N LEU A 530 -12.85 -4.61 -12.19
CA LEU A 530 -13.20 -6.00 -11.89
C LEU A 530 -14.17 -6.59 -12.91
N THR A 531 -15.13 -5.80 -13.42
CA THR A 531 -16.19 -6.27 -14.33
C THR A 531 -15.81 -6.26 -15.80
N THR A 532 -14.88 -5.40 -16.19
CA THR A 532 -14.42 -5.27 -17.59
C THR A 532 -12.93 -5.56 -17.75
N GLY A 533 -12.20 -5.55 -16.62
CA GLY A 533 -10.75 -5.61 -16.60
C GLY A 533 -10.10 -4.24 -16.62
N GLU A 534 -8.79 -4.25 -16.70
CA GLU A 534 -7.93 -3.08 -16.77
C GLU A 534 -6.90 -3.24 -17.88
N GLY A 535 -6.06 -2.25 -18.06
CA GLY A 535 -4.94 -2.32 -18.98
C GLY A 535 -3.93 -3.42 -18.67
N ARG A 536 -2.77 -3.33 -19.29
CA ARG A 536 -1.71 -4.33 -19.18
C ARG A 536 -0.91 -4.18 -17.87
N LEU A 537 -0.57 -5.31 -17.24
CA LEU A 537 0.10 -5.36 -15.92
C LEU A 537 1.42 -4.56 -15.84
N ASP A 538 2.23 -4.58 -16.90
CA ASP A 538 3.58 -3.98 -16.90
C ASP A 538 3.70 -2.87 -17.96
N GLY A 539 2.70 -1.99 -18.02
CA GLY A 539 2.63 -0.97 -19.05
C GLY A 539 2.40 -1.60 -20.42
N THR A 540 3.33 -1.52 -21.37
CA THR A 540 3.05 -1.94 -22.75
C THR A 540 3.31 -3.43 -23.04
N THR A 541 3.99 -4.15 -22.14
CA THR A 541 4.55 -5.49 -22.43
C THR A 541 3.80 -6.66 -21.78
N GLY A 542 3.13 -6.43 -20.65
CA GLY A 542 2.37 -7.44 -19.91
C GLY A 542 1.09 -7.90 -20.63
N PRO A 543 0.41 -8.96 -20.15
CA PRO A 543 -0.92 -9.31 -20.64
C PRO A 543 -1.95 -8.26 -20.18
N ALA A 544 -2.98 -8.01 -20.99
CA ALA A 544 -4.12 -7.17 -20.60
C ALA A 544 -4.98 -7.91 -19.57
N VAL A 545 -5.30 -7.25 -18.47
CA VAL A 545 -6.07 -7.83 -17.37
C VAL A 545 -7.54 -7.82 -17.77
N GLY A 546 -8.14 -8.99 -17.89
CA GLY A 546 -9.57 -9.13 -18.19
C GLY A 546 -10.47 -8.96 -16.96
N PRO A 547 -11.78 -9.15 -17.11
CA PRO A 547 -12.70 -9.21 -15.97
C PRO A 547 -12.39 -10.39 -15.06
N LEU A 548 -12.78 -10.31 -13.78
CA LEU A 548 -12.62 -11.44 -12.87
C LEU A 548 -13.41 -12.66 -13.35
N ASP A 549 -12.78 -13.83 -13.35
CA ASP A 549 -13.42 -15.10 -13.74
C ASP A 549 -12.96 -16.25 -12.82
N PRO A 550 -13.85 -16.83 -11.98
CA PRO A 550 -15.26 -16.48 -11.84
C PRO A 550 -15.48 -15.12 -11.15
N PHE A 551 -16.57 -14.44 -11.47
CA PHE A 551 -16.90 -13.15 -10.88
C PHE A 551 -17.65 -13.32 -9.53
N PRO A 552 -17.30 -12.57 -8.46
CA PRO A 552 -18.04 -12.57 -7.20
C PRO A 552 -19.35 -11.79 -7.35
N ALA A 553 -20.34 -12.44 -7.97
CA ALA A 553 -21.59 -11.80 -8.35
C ALA A 553 -22.34 -11.18 -7.16
N PHE A 554 -23.02 -10.07 -7.44
CA PHE A 554 -23.88 -9.36 -6.49
C PHE A 554 -25.31 -9.92 -6.48
N ASN A 555 -25.76 -10.54 -7.58
CA ASN A 555 -27.10 -11.10 -7.75
C ASN A 555 -27.04 -12.46 -8.47
#